data_AF-A0A844KL14-F1
#
_entry.id   AF-A0A844KL14-F1
#
_cell.length_a   1.000
_cell.length_b   1.000
_cell.length_c   1.000
_cell.angle_alpha   90.00
_cell.angle_beta   90.00
_cell.angle_gamma   90.00
#
_symmetry.space_group_name_H-M   'P 1'
#
loop_
_entity.id
_entity.type
_entity.pdbx_description
1 polymer ?
#
loop_
_entity_poly.entity_id
_entity_poly.type
_entity_poly.pdbx_seq_one_letter_code
_entity_poly.pdbx_strand_id
1 'polypeptide(L)'
;MESKVFDVEAAGLTLQFEFYTFDSIQEDLKKIFGDQVKQYNMSIYKKWSQIRQDQDKDRETKFFTYIKFFIEKKTNKTYGLIGGKTNYNNPDISLHDEKENERRFGRLFMKSNKEEYEMSNMILVVHHKKADEDSMQAFFIERYVQRKYNLFDS
;
A
#
# COMPACT_ATOMS: atom_id res chain seq x y z
N MET A 1 -4.99 -13.35 11.24
CA MET A 1 -4.80 -11.91 10.96
C MET A 1 -6.16 -11.25 11.15
N GLU A 2 -6.21 -10.06 11.73
CA GLU A 2 -7.48 -9.35 11.91
C GLU A 2 -7.95 -8.76 10.58
N SER A 3 -9.22 -8.95 10.25
CA SER A 3 -9.81 -8.57 8.97
C SER A 3 -11.28 -8.19 9.10
N LYS A 4 -11.84 -7.62 8.04
CA LYS A 4 -13.27 -7.37 7.87
C LYS A 4 -13.66 -7.52 6.40
N VAL A 5 -14.87 -7.98 6.14
CA VAL A 5 -15.46 -8.06 4.79
C VAL A 5 -16.16 -6.75 4.46
N PHE A 6 -15.96 -6.25 3.25
CA PHE A 6 -16.53 -5.03 2.71
C PHE A 6 -17.18 -5.31 1.35
N ASP A 7 -18.29 -4.64 1.10
CA ASP A 7 -18.92 -4.63 -0.22
C ASP A 7 -18.18 -3.63 -1.12
N VAL A 8 -17.73 -4.10 -2.28
CA VAL A 8 -17.07 -3.30 -3.30
C VAL A 8 -17.95 -3.28 -4.53
N GLU A 9 -18.47 -2.09 -4.86
CA GLU A 9 -19.26 -1.87 -6.06
C GLU A 9 -18.38 -1.35 -7.21
N ALA A 10 -18.45 -2.01 -8.36
CA ALA A 10 -17.86 -1.54 -9.61
C ALA A 10 -18.73 -1.94 -10.80
N ALA A 11 -19.01 -0.97 -11.68
CA ALA A 11 -19.80 -1.17 -12.90
C ALA A 11 -21.17 -1.88 -12.67
N GLY A 12 -21.85 -1.55 -11.57
CA GLY A 12 -23.15 -2.11 -11.22
C GLY A 12 -23.10 -3.53 -10.62
N LEU A 13 -21.90 -4.06 -10.34
CA LEU A 13 -21.70 -5.33 -9.65
C LEU A 13 -21.12 -5.06 -8.26
N THR A 14 -21.73 -5.67 -7.24
CA THR A 14 -21.25 -5.64 -5.86
C THR A 14 -20.69 -7.00 -5.47
N LEU A 15 -19.43 -7.04 -5.03
CA LEU A 15 -18.76 -8.24 -4.55
C LEU A 15 -18.13 -8.00 -3.17
N GLN A 16 -18.03 -9.07 -2.39
CA GLN A 16 -17.43 -9.03 -1.06
C GLN A 16 -15.92 -9.24 -1.12
N PHE A 17 -15.17 -8.33 -0.51
CA PHE A 17 -13.73 -8.40 -0.36
C PHE A 17 -13.36 -8.39 1.12
N GLU A 18 -12.49 -9.31 1.54
CA GLU A 18 -11.90 -9.30 2.87
C GLU A 18 -10.64 -8.43 2.87
N PHE A 19 -10.64 -7.35 3.66
CA PHE A 19 -9.47 -6.49 3.88
C PHE A 19 -8.90 -6.68 5.28
N TYR A 20 -7.57 -6.78 5.37
CA TYR A 20 -6.84 -6.99 6.62
C TYR A 20 -6.46 -5.65 7.27
N THR A 21 -6.43 -5.60 8.60
CA THR A 21 -6.07 -4.40 9.34
C THR A 21 -4.59 -4.05 9.18
N PHE A 22 -4.24 -2.78 9.30
CA PHE A 22 -2.86 -2.29 9.27
C PHE A 22 -1.95 -3.06 10.23
N ASP A 23 -2.35 -3.19 11.50
CA ASP A 23 -1.54 -3.85 12.53
C ASP A 23 -1.27 -5.31 12.18
N SER A 24 -2.28 -6.02 11.67
CA SER A 24 -2.13 -7.43 11.30
C SER A 24 -1.22 -7.64 10.09
N ILE A 25 -1.32 -6.76 9.08
CA ILE A 25 -0.43 -6.78 7.90
C ILE A 25 1.00 -6.44 8.33
N GLN A 26 1.18 -5.42 9.17
CA GLN A 26 2.51 -4.99 9.61
C GLN A 26 3.20 -6.08 10.45
N GLU A 27 2.48 -6.69 11.39
CA GLU A 27 3.02 -7.76 12.23
C GLU A 27 3.44 -8.97 11.38
N ASP A 28 2.60 -9.38 10.43
CA ASP A 28 2.87 -10.52 9.55
C ASP A 28 4.04 -10.24 8.60
N LEU A 29 4.10 -9.06 7.98
CA LEU A 29 5.22 -8.67 7.13
C LEU A 29 6.53 -8.59 7.91
N LYS A 30 6.52 -8.08 9.14
CA LYS A 30 7.72 -8.05 10.00
C LYS A 30 8.22 -9.45 10.34
N LYS A 31 7.35 -10.46 10.44
CA LYS A 31 7.78 -11.87 10.61
C LYS A 31 8.53 -12.41 9.40
N ILE A 32 8.25 -11.90 8.21
CA ILE A 32 8.81 -12.40 6.94
C ILE A 32 10.06 -11.62 6.54
N PHE A 33 9.99 -10.29 6.61
CA PHE A 33 11.01 -9.38 6.07
C PHE A 33 11.79 -8.64 7.18
N GLY A 34 11.40 -8.78 8.45
CA GLY A 34 12.08 -8.16 9.58
C GLY A 34 12.10 -6.63 9.50
N ASP A 35 13.27 -6.05 9.76
CA ASP A 35 13.50 -4.60 9.80
C ASP A 35 13.37 -3.90 8.43
N GLN A 36 13.18 -4.66 7.36
CA GLN A 36 12.89 -4.12 6.03
C GLN A 36 11.48 -3.53 5.91
N VAL A 37 10.61 -3.78 6.89
CA VAL A 37 9.22 -3.30 6.89
C VAL A 37 9.14 -2.01 7.68
N LYS A 38 8.88 -0.89 6.99
CA LYS A 38 8.82 0.44 7.60
C LYS A 38 7.54 1.17 7.27
N GLN A 39 7.05 1.94 8.23
CA GLN A 39 5.87 2.77 8.10
C GLN A 39 6.30 4.21 7.85
N TYR A 40 5.59 4.89 6.95
CA TYR A 40 5.85 6.28 6.62
C TYR A 40 4.57 7.11 6.61
N ASN A 41 4.65 8.31 7.17
CA ASN A 41 3.59 9.29 7.09
C ASN A 41 3.82 10.20 5.88
N MET A 42 2.87 10.19 4.96
CA MET A 42 2.92 10.86 3.67
C MET A 42 2.34 12.28 3.68
N SER A 43 1.83 12.75 4.83
CA SER A 43 1.43 14.16 5.01
C SER A 43 2.63 15.08 5.29
N ILE A 44 3.80 14.53 5.60
CA ILE A 44 4.99 15.28 6.02
C ILE A 44 5.66 15.98 4.82
N TYR A 45 6.16 17.19 5.02
CA TYR A 45 7.03 17.88 4.07
C TYR A 45 8.28 17.04 3.76
N LYS A 46 8.68 16.94 2.48
CA LYS A 46 9.77 16.03 2.03
C LYS A 46 9.54 14.54 2.38
N LYS A 47 8.28 14.07 2.37
CA LYS A 47 7.88 12.66 2.57
C LYS A 47 8.69 11.59 1.83
N TRP A 48 9.35 11.91 0.71
CA TRP A 48 10.21 10.96 0.00
C TRP A 48 11.60 10.81 0.61
N SER A 49 12.07 11.84 1.32
CA SER A 49 13.40 11.82 1.94
C SER A 49 13.48 10.84 3.10
N GLN A 50 12.42 10.66 3.89
CA GLN A 50 12.36 9.61 4.92
C GLN A 50 12.53 8.21 4.32
N ILE A 51 11.84 7.89 3.22
CA ILE A 51 11.92 6.57 2.57
C ILE A 51 13.32 6.36 1.98
N ARG A 52 13.92 7.39 1.39
CA ARG A 52 15.29 7.33 0.84
C ARG A 52 16.37 7.16 1.90
N GLN A 53 16.17 7.62 3.13
CA GLN A 53 17.13 7.41 4.22
C GLN A 53 17.24 5.93 4.59
N ASP A 54 16.20 5.16 4.32
CA ASP A 54 16.10 3.73 4.59
C ASP A 54 16.37 2.86 3.35
N GLN A 55 16.72 3.48 2.23
CA GLN A 55 17.32 2.79 1.10
C GLN A 55 18.62 2.10 1.56
N ASP A 56 18.97 0.98 0.92
CA ASP A 56 20.24 0.31 1.17
C ASP A 56 21.42 1.30 1.10
N LYS A 57 22.43 1.11 1.96
CA LYS A 57 23.53 2.08 2.19
C LYS A 57 24.28 2.42 0.91
N ASP A 58 24.41 1.46 0.00
CA ASP A 58 25.11 1.62 -1.26
C ASP A 58 24.23 2.24 -2.36
N ARG A 59 22.94 2.48 -2.05
CA ARG A 59 21.89 3.04 -2.93
C ARG A 59 21.73 2.31 -4.26
N GLU A 60 22.14 1.05 -4.31
CA GLU A 60 22.05 0.22 -5.51
C GLU A 60 20.62 -0.27 -5.75
N THR A 61 19.84 -0.50 -4.68
CA THR A 61 18.42 -0.83 -4.76
C THR A 61 17.62 0.37 -5.22
N LYS A 62 17.02 0.33 -6.41
CA LYS A 62 16.26 1.44 -6.99
C LYS A 62 14.77 1.33 -6.74
N PHE A 63 14.24 0.13 -6.47
CA PHE A 63 12.81 -0.11 -6.27
C PHE A 63 12.44 -0.45 -4.83
N PHE A 64 11.17 -0.32 -4.49
CA PHE A 64 10.57 -0.85 -3.26
C PHE A 64 9.09 -1.17 -3.47
N THR A 65 8.54 -2.02 -2.60
CA THR A 65 7.10 -2.32 -2.57
C THR A 65 6.43 -1.49 -1.48
N TYR A 66 5.19 -1.07 -1.71
CA TYR A 66 4.40 -0.35 -0.72
C TYR A 66 2.95 -0.84 -0.67
N ILE A 67 2.30 -0.55 0.45
CA ILE A 67 0.87 -0.76 0.69
C ILE A 67 0.26 0.58 1.12
N LYS A 68 -0.87 0.95 0.50
CA LYS A 68 -1.73 2.06 0.91
C LYS A 68 -2.92 1.53 1.71
N PHE A 69 -3.42 2.39 2.59
CA PHE A 69 -4.47 2.03 3.54
C PHE A 69 -5.62 3.02 3.48
N PHE A 70 -6.81 2.57 3.86
CA PHE A 70 -7.97 3.43 4.13
C PHE A 70 -8.39 3.31 5.59
N ILE A 71 -9.07 4.33 6.09
CA ILE A 71 -9.60 4.41 7.45
C ILE A 71 -11.12 4.35 7.38
N GLU A 72 -11.71 3.46 8.17
CA GLU A 72 -13.15 3.43 8.40
C GLU A 72 -13.52 4.47 9.46
N LYS A 73 -14.22 5.54 9.08
CA LYS A 73 -14.47 6.70 9.95
C LYS A 73 -15.26 6.36 11.21
N LYS A 74 -16.20 5.40 11.13
CA LYS A 74 -17.04 5.00 12.27
C LYS A 74 -16.26 4.30 13.39
N THR A 75 -15.27 3.49 13.03
CA THR A 75 -14.51 2.65 13.97
C THR A 75 -13.09 3.16 14.18
N ASN A 76 -12.64 4.08 13.33
CA ASN A 76 -11.27 4.55 13.21
C ASN A 76 -10.26 3.43 12.93
N LYS A 77 -10.71 2.28 12.40
CA LYS A 77 -9.84 1.17 12.01
C LYS A 77 -9.23 1.41 10.64
N THR A 78 -7.97 1.02 10.46
CA THR A 78 -7.21 1.17 9.22
C THR A 78 -7.02 -0.17 8.53
N TYR A 79 -7.28 -0.25 7.22
CA TYR A 79 -7.23 -1.49 6.44
C TYR A 79 -6.39 -1.33 5.17
N GLY A 80 -5.70 -2.39 4.75
CA GLY A 80 -4.93 -2.40 3.50
C GLY A 80 -5.84 -2.32 2.28
N LEU A 81 -5.46 -1.56 1.25
CA LEU A 81 -6.27 -1.36 0.06
C LEU A 81 -5.53 -1.66 -1.24
N ILE A 82 -4.33 -1.09 -1.39
CA ILE A 82 -3.59 -1.10 -2.65
C ILE A 82 -2.16 -1.53 -2.36
N GLY A 83 -1.67 -2.52 -3.10
CA GLY A 83 -0.26 -2.88 -3.14
C GLY A 83 0.36 -2.40 -4.45
N GLY A 84 1.59 -1.90 -4.40
CA GLY A 84 2.29 -1.46 -5.62
C GLY A 84 3.81 -1.45 -5.47
N LYS A 85 4.49 -1.37 -6.60
CA LYS A 85 5.95 -1.14 -6.69
C LYS A 85 6.24 0.26 -7.19
N THR A 86 7.28 0.89 -6.66
CA THR A 86 7.81 2.14 -7.23
C THR A 86 9.32 2.24 -7.02
N ASN A 87 9.91 3.39 -7.37
CA ASN A 87 11.35 3.64 -7.22
C ASN A 87 11.65 4.77 -6.22
N TYR A 88 12.84 4.77 -5.63
CA TYR A 88 13.26 5.77 -4.61
C TYR A 88 13.48 7.18 -5.17
N ASN A 89 13.87 7.29 -6.44
CA ASN A 89 14.29 8.56 -7.04
C ASN A 89 13.08 9.44 -7.38
N ASN A 90 12.07 8.85 -8.00
CA ASN A 90 10.81 9.48 -8.36
C ASN A 90 9.64 8.54 -8.04
N PRO A 91 9.23 8.45 -6.76
CA PRO A 91 8.15 7.56 -6.34
C PRO A 91 6.79 8.01 -6.91
N ASP A 92 6.19 7.18 -7.75
CA ASP A 92 4.83 7.36 -8.26
C ASP A 92 3.80 6.79 -7.28
N ILE A 93 3.55 7.53 -6.20
CA ILE A 93 2.58 7.19 -5.17
C ILE A 93 1.72 8.44 -4.91
N SER A 94 0.52 8.45 -5.48
CA SER A 94 -0.52 9.40 -5.10
C SER A 94 -1.54 8.79 -4.13
N LEU A 95 -1.98 9.61 -3.17
CA LEU A 95 -3.00 9.28 -2.17
C LEU A 95 -4.35 9.94 -2.47
N HIS A 96 -4.39 11.02 -3.26
CA HIS A 96 -5.58 11.87 -3.40
C HIS A 96 -5.87 12.30 -4.85
N ASP A 97 -5.43 11.53 -5.85
CA ASP A 97 -5.73 11.86 -7.24
C ASP A 97 -7.20 11.59 -7.58
N GLU A 98 -7.94 12.66 -7.87
CA GLU A 98 -9.25 12.60 -8.51
C GLU A 98 -9.08 12.71 -10.02
N LYS A 99 -9.07 11.56 -10.73
CA LYS A 99 -9.12 11.55 -12.20
C LYS A 99 -10.52 11.13 -12.65
N GLU A 100 -11.08 11.83 -13.64
CA GLU A 100 -12.43 11.56 -14.17
C GLU A 100 -12.58 10.14 -14.74
N ASN A 101 -11.52 9.57 -15.32
CA ASN A 101 -11.50 8.23 -15.92
C ASN A 101 -10.74 7.21 -15.07
N GLU A 102 -10.92 7.25 -13.75
CA GLU A 102 -10.27 6.30 -12.85
C GLU A 102 -10.80 4.87 -13.07
N ARG A 103 -9.88 3.92 -13.26
CA ARG A 103 -10.20 2.50 -13.49
C ARG A 103 -9.60 1.57 -12.45
N ARG A 104 -8.75 2.09 -11.55
CA ARG A 104 -8.15 1.30 -10.47
C ARG A 104 -9.16 1.11 -9.35
N PHE A 105 -9.47 -0.15 -9.05
CA PHE A 105 -10.52 -0.53 -8.11
C PHE A 105 -10.34 0.07 -6.72
N GLY A 106 -9.10 0.13 -6.20
CA GLY A 106 -8.86 0.75 -4.90
C GLY A 106 -9.26 2.23 -4.86
N ARG A 107 -9.10 2.97 -5.95
CA ARG A 107 -9.52 4.39 -6.02
C ARG A 107 -11.01 4.54 -6.24
N LEU A 108 -11.62 3.66 -7.04
CA LEU A 108 -13.08 3.59 -7.22
C LEU A 108 -13.78 3.30 -5.90
N PHE A 109 -13.31 2.31 -5.15
CA PHE A 109 -13.81 1.96 -3.81
C PHE A 109 -13.85 3.18 -2.89
N MET A 110 -12.79 3.98 -2.88
CA MET A 110 -12.70 5.19 -2.05
C MET A 110 -13.63 6.30 -2.53
N LYS A 111 -13.76 6.49 -3.84
CA LYS A 111 -14.63 7.51 -4.43
C LYS A 111 -16.10 7.23 -4.11
N SER A 112 -16.53 5.97 -4.25
CA SER A 112 -17.92 5.56 -3.99
C SER A 112 -18.30 5.65 -2.51
N ASN A 113 -17.33 5.54 -1.60
CA ASN A 113 -17.56 5.43 -0.16
C ASN A 113 -16.95 6.58 0.66
N LYS A 114 -16.76 7.76 0.05
CA LYS A 114 -16.08 8.92 0.68
C LYS A 114 -16.70 9.38 2.01
N GLU A 115 -17.98 9.11 2.24
CA GLU A 115 -18.67 9.46 3.48
C GLU A 115 -18.30 8.51 4.62
N GLU A 116 -18.00 7.25 4.30
CA GLU A 116 -17.67 6.21 5.27
C GLU A 116 -16.15 6.06 5.47
N TYR A 117 -15.38 6.25 4.40
CA TYR A 117 -13.96 5.95 4.36
C TYR A 117 -13.13 7.17 3.97
N GLU A 118 -11.89 7.20 4.44
CA GLU A 118 -10.88 8.16 4.00
C GLU A 118 -9.55 7.48 3.69
N MET A 119 -8.77 8.05 2.78
CA MET A 119 -7.45 7.52 2.48
C MET A 119 -6.52 7.84 3.65
N SER A 120 -5.81 6.83 4.14
CA SER A 120 -4.79 7.05 5.16
C SER A 120 -3.60 7.80 4.56
N ASN A 121 -3.07 8.75 5.33
CA ASN A 121 -1.76 9.36 5.03
C ASN A 121 -0.60 8.40 5.31
N MET A 122 -0.86 7.23 5.90
CA MET A 122 0.18 6.25 6.20
C MET A 122 0.33 5.25 5.06
N ILE A 123 1.57 4.91 4.76
CA ILE A 123 1.90 3.76 3.92
C ILE A 123 2.85 2.83 4.67
N LEU A 124 2.83 1.57 4.27
CA LEU A 124 3.78 0.57 4.71
C LEU A 124 4.67 0.23 3.52
N VAL A 125 5.96 0.26 3.71
CA VAL A 125 6.97 -0.01 2.69
C VAL A 125 7.74 -1.25 3.08
N VAL A 126 7.94 -2.13 2.10
CA VAL A 126 8.84 -3.28 2.20
C VAL A 126 10.06 -2.93 1.35
N HIS A 127 11.14 -2.58 2.05
CA HIS A 127 12.46 -2.45 1.46
C HIS A 127 13.00 -3.84 1.11
N HIS A 128 13.95 -3.91 0.19
CA HIS A 128 14.69 -5.14 -0.07
C HIS A 128 16.17 -4.85 -0.22
N LYS A 129 16.98 -5.85 0.12
CA LYS A 129 18.43 -5.79 -0.01
C LYS A 129 18.82 -5.82 -1.48
N LYS A 130 20.08 -5.48 -1.77
CA LYS A 130 20.68 -5.65 -3.09
C LYS A 130 20.35 -7.03 -3.66
N ALA A 131 19.90 -7.05 -4.91
CA ALA A 131 19.71 -8.24 -5.71
C ALA A 131 20.13 -7.95 -7.16
N ASP A 132 20.48 -9.01 -7.88
CA ASP A 132 20.92 -8.92 -9.29
C ASP A 132 19.81 -8.31 -10.17
N GLU A 133 18.55 -8.65 -9.90
CA GLU A 133 17.37 -8.08 -10.55
C GLU A 133 16.47 -7.33 -9.55
N ASP A 134 16.95 -6.19 -9.06
CA ASP A 134 16.26 -5.28 -8.13
C ASP A 134 14.77 -5.04 -8.47
N SER A 135 14.45 -4.74 -9.73
CA SER A 135 13.06 -4.52 -10.15
C SER A 135 12.21 -5.79 -10.09
N MET A 136 12.78 -6.95 -10.44
CA MET A 136 12.07 -8.23 -10.42
C MET A 136 11.79 -8.65 -8.97
N GLN A 137 12.74 -8.45 -8.07
CA GLN A 137 12.54 -8.75 -6.65
C GLN A 137 11.41 -7.90 -6.05
N ALA A 138 11.40 -6.58 -6.28
CA ALA A 138 10.30 -5.75 -5.83
C ALA A 138 8.96 -6.14 -6.48
N PHE A 139 8.97 -6.52 -7.77
CA PHE A 139 7.74 -6.97 -8.43
C PHE A 139 7.22 -8.28 -7.84
N PHE A 140 8.10 -9.20 -7.48
CA PHE A 140 7.73 -10.44 -6.81
C PHE A 140 7.14 -10.18 -5.42
N ILE A 141 7.75 -9.28 -4.64
CA ILE A 141 7.22 -8.85 -3.33
C ILE A 141 5.86 -8.18 -3.50
N GLU A 142 5.68 -7.28 -4.46
CA GLU A 142 4.38 -6.67 -4.81
C GLU A 142 3.31 -7.74 -5.07
N ARG A 143 3.62 -8.72 -5.93
CA ARG A 143 2.70 -9.82 -6.26
C ARG A 143 2.37 -10.71 -5.07
N TYR A 144 3.32 -10.90 -4.16
CA TYR A 144 3.12 -11.63 -2.92
C TYR A 144 2.17 -10.87 -1.98
N VAL A 145 2.42 -9.59 -1.70
CA VAL A 145 1.61 -8.82 -0.76
C VAL A 145 0.19 -8.56 -1.30
N GLN A 146 0.04 -8.30 -2.61
CA GLN A 146 -1.27 -8.14 -3.25
C GLN A 146 -2.14 -9.39 -3.04
N ARG A 147 -1.58 -10.57 -3.28
CA ARG A 147 -2.31 -11.84 -3.13
C ARG A 147 -2.55 -12.21 -1.67
N LYS A 148 -1.56 -12.01 -0.81
CA LYS A 148 -1.64 -12.44 0.58
C LYS A 148 -2.65 -11.63 1.40
N TYR A 149 -2.79 -10.34 1.09
CA TYR A 149 -3.64 -9.42 1.84
C TYR A 149 -4.82 -8.88 1.03
N ASN A 150 -5.19 -9.52 -0.08
CA ASN A 150 -6.30 -9.14 -0.96
C ASN A 150 -6.27 -7.66 -1.38
N LEU A 151 -5.09 -7.14 -1.72
CA LEU A 151 -4.94 -5.74 -2.11
C LEU A 151 -5.21 -5.57 -3.61
N PHE A 152 -5.84 -4.44 -3.98
CA PHE A 152 -5.92 -4.02 -5.37
C PHE A 152 -4.55 -3.57 -5.90
N ASP A 153 -4.42 -3.53 -7.22
CA ASP A 153 -3.27 -3.00 -7.93
C ASP A 153 -3.24 -1.46 -7.90
N SER A 154 -2.04 -0.88 -8.03
CA SER A 154 -1.79 0.56 -7.96
C SER A 154 -1.88 1.30 -9.30
#